data_AF-A0A940D5E9-F1
#
_entry.id   AF-A0A940D5E9-F1
#
_cell.length_a   1.000
_cell.length_b   1.000
_cell.length_c   1.000
_cell.angle_alpha   90.00
_cell.angle_beta   90.00
_cell.angle_gamma   90.00
#
_symmetry.space_group_name_H-M   'P 1'
#
loop_
_entity.id
_entity.type
_entity.pdbx_description
1 polymer ?
#
loop_
_entity_poly.entity_id
_entity_poly.type
_entity_poly.pdbx_seq_one_letter_code
_entity_poly.pdbx_strand_id
1 'polypeptide(L)'
;MALAFRISTRQAEREIEYLRRVFRAPLKYSRKYGGYYYAEPFEFPLLFGPRSGGLRKNPVVSVIEGAITRREKLFIKLADGSGIFIPYYYSASRESFIGRFENSKKILEVNLKELKLLKTIDKNHTEIPAFDIEKSFPSEVKITRVKFGSEHMLLVYETALDVIKWLLENKKANPVIISPKKLIKELLAISKTIQKTFGPNG
;
A
#
# COMPACT_ATOMS: atom_id res chain seq x y z
N MET A 1 -6.24 -30.31 -30.45
CA MET A 1 -5.57 -29.23 -29.68
C MET A 1 -4.04 -29.34 -29.69
N ALA A 2 -3.43 -30.49 -29.35
CA ALA A 2 -1.96 -30.63 -29.30
C ALA A 2 -1.22 -30.26 -30.61
N LEU A 3 -1.78 -30.64 -31.78
CA LEU A 3 -1.24 -30.30 -33.10
C LEU A 3 -1.26 -28.80 -33.43
N ALA A 4 -2.24 -28.05 -32.90
CA ALA A 4 -2.38 -26.61 -33.16
C ALA A 4 -1.31 -25.78 -32.43
N PHE A 5 -0.87 -26.25 -31.27
CA PHE A 5 0.13 -25.59 -30.43
C PHE A 5 1.53 -26.20 -30.57
N ARG A 6 1.73 -27.18 -31.47
CA ARG A 6 2.99 -27.93 -31.65
C ARG A 6 3.55 -28.52 -30.35
N ILE A 7 2.68 -28.95 -29.44
CA ILE A 7 3.06 -29.61 -28.18
C ILE A 7 2.67 -31.08 -28.20
N SER A 8 3.35 -31.89 -27.39
CA SER A 8 2.95 -33.29 -27.18
C SER A 8 1.66 -33.40 -26.37
N THR A 9 0.92 -34.49 -26.54
CA THR A 9 -0.30 -34.79 -25.78
C THR A 9 -0.04 -34.76 -24.27
N ARG A 10 1.10 -35.30 -23.83
CA ARG A 10 1.52 -35.31 -22.41
C ARG A 10 1.76 -33.90 -21.85
N GLN A 11 2.28 -32.98 -22.67
CA GLN A 11 2.42 -31.57 -22.27
C GLN A 11 1.05 -30.91 -22.13
N ALA A 12 0.14 -31.13 -23.08
CA ALA A 12 -1.22 -30.59 -23.01
C ALA A 12 -1.96 -31.10 -21.76
N GLU A 13 -1.81 -32.37 -21.39
CA GLU A 13 -2.40 -32.93 -20.16
C GLU A 13 -1.84 -32.28 -18.89
N ARG A 14 -0.53 -32.05 -18.83
CA ARG A 14 0.11 -31.34 -17.70
C ARG A 14 -0.39 -29.91 -17.57
N GLU A 15 -0.56 -29.20 -18.67
CA GLU A 15 -1.08 -27.82 -18.66
C GLU A 15 -2.54 -27.77 -18.20
N ILE A 16 -3.37 -28.70 -18.68
CA ILE A 16 -4.77 -28.82 -18.23
C ILE A 16 -4.83 -29.13 -16.73
N GLU A 17 -3.97 -30.03 -16.24
CA GLU A 17 -3.91 -30.37 -14.83
C GLU A 17 -3.42 -29.18 -13.98
N TYR A 18 -2.46 -28.41 -14.48
CA TYR A 18 -1.99 -27.19 -13.85
C TYR A 18 -3.11 -26.13 -13.76
N LEU A 19 -3.85 -25.90 -14.85
CA LEU A 19 -5.01 -24.99 -14.86
C LEU A 19 -6.08 -25.41 -13.85
N ARG A 20 -6.37 -26.72 -13.74
CA ARG A 20 -7.35 -27.25 -12.79
C ARG A 20 -6.88 -27.16 -11.34
N ARG A 21 -5.63 -27.49 -11.04
CA ARG A 21 -5.12 -27.61 -9.66
C ARG A 21 -4.63 -26.28 -9.09
N VAL A 22 -3.91 -25.50 -9.89
CA VAL A 22 -3.25 -24.26 -9.43
C VAL A 22 -4.17 -23.06 -9.60
N PHE A 23 -4.76 -22.90 -10.79
CA PHE A 23 -5.66 -21.78 -11.06
C PHE A 23 -7.12 -22.06 -10.72
N ARG A 24 -7.44 -23.27 -10.25
CA ARG A 24 -8.82 -23.72 -9.96
C ARG A 24 -9.78 -23.47 -11.14
N ALA A 25 -9.28 -23.56 -12.37
CA ALA A 25 -10.10 -23.38 -13.55
C ALA A 25 -11.22 -24.43 -13.60
N PRO A 26 -12.48 -24.05 -13.91
CA PRO A 26 -13.64 -24.94 -13.90
C PRO A 26 -13.69 -25.85 -15.14
N LEU A 27 -12.61 -26.57 -15.42
CA LEU A 27 -12.48 -27.46 -16.56
C LEU A 27 -13.12 -28.82 -16.27
N LYS A 28 -14.02 -29.25 -17.15
CA LYS A 28 -14.64 -30.59 -17.14
C LYS A 28 -14.25 -31.37 -18.39
N TYR A 29 -14.09 -32.67 -18.25
CA TYR A 29 -13.87 -33.56 -19.40
C TYR A 29 -15.21 -33.99 -19.99
N SER A 30 -15.35 -33.94 -21.32
CA SER A 30 -16.51 -34.49 -22.03
C SER A 30 -16.04 -35.38 -23.16
N ARG A 31 -16.53 -36.63 -23.15
CA ARG A 31 -16.35 -37.56 -24.28
C ARG A 31 -17.08 -37.09 -25.53
N LYS A 32 -18.21 -36.38 -25.39
CA LYS A 32 -18.98 -35.79 -26.50
C LYS A 32 -18.20 -34.71 -27.24
N TYR A 33 -17.34 -33.96 -26.54
CA TYR A 33 -16.50 -32.90 -27.12
C TYR A 33 -15.05 -33.35 -27.33
N GLY A 34 -14.73 -34.63 -27.07
CA GLY A 34 -13.39 -35.20 -27.26
C GLY A 34 -12.29 -34.55 -26.42
N GLY A 35 -12.60 -33.93 -25.28
CA GLY A 35 -11.61 -33.18 -24.50
C GLY A 35 -12.16 -32.41 -23.30
N TYR A 36 -11.31 -31.55 -22.75
CA TYR A 36 -11.64 -30.66 -21.65
C TYR A 36 -12.26 -29.36 -22.17
N TYR A 37 -13.25 -28.84 -21.45
CA TYR A 37 -13.92 -27.57 -21.73
C TYR A 37 -14.21 -26.83 -20.43
N TYR A 38 -14.34 -25.51 -20.50
CA TYR A 38 -14.74 -24.68 -19.36
C TYR A 38 -16.24 -24.86 -19.10
N ALA A 39 -16.58 -25.29 -17.89
CA ALA A 39 -17.97 -25.44 -17.46
C ALA A 39 -18.62 -24.10 -17.07
N GLU A 40 -17.80 -23.11 -16.72
CA GLU A 40 -18.19 -21.75 -16.36
C GLU A 40 -17.18 -20.77 -16.96
N PRO A 41 -17.54 -19.50 -17.20
CA PRO A 41 -16.59 -18.48 -17.62
C PRO A 41 -15.40 -18.41 -16.66
N PHE A 42 -14.19 -18.43 -17.22
CA PHE A 42 -12.95 -18.39 -16.44
C PHE A 42 -12.04 -17.30 -16.99
N GLU A 43 -11.66 -16.37 -16.12
CA GLU A 43 -10.64 -15.37 -16.41
C GLU A 43 -9.36 -15.74 -15.64
N PHE A 44 -8.22 -15.62 -16.30
CA PHE A 44 -6.94 -15.79 -15.61
C PHE A 44 -6.81 -14.72 -14.52
N PRO A 45 -6.37 -15.09 -13.30
CA PRO A 45 -6.12 -14.11 -12.27
C PRO A 45 -5.03 -13.14 -12.75
N LEU A 46 -5.43 -11.89 -13.01
CA LEU A 46 -4.51 -10.83 -13.41
C LEU A 46 -3.45 -10.68 -12.30
N LEU A 47 -2.18 -10.93 -12.63
CA LEU A 47 -1.06 -10.67 -11.72
C LEU A 47 -0.96 -9.17 -11.41
N PHE A 48 -1.33 -8.32 -12.36
CA PHE A 48 -1.44 -6.87 -12.21
C PHE A 48 -2.62 -6.36 -13.04
N GLY A 49 -3.73 -6.01 -12.37
CA GLY A 49 -4.94 -5.48 -12.99
C GLY A 49 -6.13 -5.57 -12.01
N PRO A 50 -7.17 -4.72 -12.14
CA PRO A 50 -8.30 -4.74 -11.24
C PRO A 50 -9.03 -6.08 -11.39
N ARG A 51 -9.06 -6.86 -10.31
CA ARG A 51 -9.70 -8.18 -10.26
C ARG A 51 -11.20 -8.06 -10.62
N SER A 52 -11.57 -8.40 -11.85
CA SER A 52 -12.95 -8.62 -12.27
C SER A 52 -13.38 -10.04 -11.88
N GLY A 53 -13.87 -10.20 -10.66
CA GLY A 53 -14.37 -11.48 -10.16
C GLY A 53 -14.64 -11.40 -8.67
N GLY A 54 -15.91 -11.28 -8.32
CA GLY A 54 -16.42 -10.96 -6.98
C GLY A 54 -16.11 -11.99 -5.91
N LEU A 55 -14.85 -12.08 -5.48
CA LEU A 55 -14.54 -12.37 -4.09
C LEU A 55 -15.11 -11.18 -3.31
N ARG A 56 -16.17 -11.41 -2.53
CA ARG A 56 -16.65 -10.42 -1.56
C ARG A 56 -15.45 -9.97 -0.74
N LYS A 57 -14.93 -8.76 -1.01
CA LYS A 57 -13.85 -8.18 -0.22
C LYS A 57 -14.29 -8.22 1.23
N ASN A 58 -13.43 -8.73 2.11
CA ASN A 58 -13.69 -8.75 3.54
C ASN A 58 -14.15 -7.34 3.95
N PRO A 59 -15.35 -7.19 4.55
CA PRO A 59 -15.92 -5.87 4.83
C PRO A 59 -14.99 -5.02 5.70
N VAL A 60 -14.21 -5.65 6.59
CA VAL A 60 -13.18 -4.98 7.40
C VAL A 60 -12.09 -4.37 6.52
N VAL A 61 -11.60 -5.12 5.53
CA VAL A 61 -10.58 -4.66 4.57
C VAL A 61 -11.11 -3.49 3.74
N SER A 62 -12.35 -3.59 3.25
CA SER A 62 -12.99 -2.51 2.49
C SER A 62 -13.11 -1.21 3.30
N VAL A 63 -13.38 -1.31 4.61
CA VAL A 63 -13.41 -0.14 5.51
C VAL A 63 -12.02 0.47 5.66
N ILE A 64 -10.98 -0.35 5.84
CA ILE A 64 -9.60 0.12 6.00
C ILE A 64 -9.09 0.78 4.72
N GLU A 65 -9.19 0.11 3.58
CA GLU A 65 -8.77 0.64 2.28
C GLU A 65 -9.53 1.93 1.94
N GLY A 66 -10.83 1.95 2.23
CA GLY A 66 -11.67 3.13 2.08
C GLY A 66 -11.20 4.30 2.95
N ALA A 67 -10.90 4.05 4.22
CA ALA A 67 -10.41 5.07 5.14
C ALA A 67 -9.06 5.63 4.71
N ILE A 68 -8.12 4.78 4.26
CA ILE A 68 -6.83 5.23 3.71
C ILE A 68 -7.04 6.12 2.47
N THR A 69 -7.89 5.68 1.54
CA THR A 69 -8.14 6.39 0.28
C THR A 69 -8.78 7.75 0.52
N ARG A 70 -9.72 7.84 1.47
CA ARG A 70 -10.44 9.07 1.81
C ARG A 70 -9.75 9.91 2.90
N ARG A 71 -8.60 9.44 3.43
CA ARG A 71 -7.89 10.03 4.57
C ARG A 71 -8.75 10.16 5.82
N GLU A 72 -9.64 9.21 6.04
CA GLU A 72 -10.50 9.14 7.23
C GLU A 72 -9.74 8.51 8.41
N LYS A 73 -10.09 8.94 9.62
CA LYS A 73 -9.60 8.31 10.85
C LYS A 73 -10.44 7.08 11.18
N LEU A 74 -9.83 6.13 11.87
CA LEU A 74 -10.49 4.93 12.38
C LEU A 74 -10.54 4.99 13.90
N PHE A 75 -11.60 4.48 14.51
CA PHE A 75 -11.56 4.03 15.89
C PHE A 75 -11.27 2.53 15.89
N ILE A 76 -10.21 2.12 16.58
CA ILE A 76 -9.86 0.70 16.71
C ILE A 76 -9.80 0.28 18.17
N LYS A 77 -10.19 -0.97 18.45
CA LYS A 77 -10.00 -1.63 19.74
C LYS A 77 -9.17 -2.89 19.54
N LEU A 78 -8.07 -2.98 20.27
CA LEU A 78 -7.16 -4.11 20.35
C LEU A 78 -7.31 -4.80 21.72
N ALA A 79 -6.47 -5.80 21.99
CA ALA A 79 -6.49 -6.51 23.26
C ALA A 79 -6.03 -5.64 24.45
N ASP A 80 -5.03 -4.81 24.20
CA ASP A 80 -4.27 -4.00 25.15
C ASP A 80 -4.68 -2.52 25.17
N GLY A 81 -5.54 -2.08 24.24
CA GLY A 81 -5.99 -0.69 24.21
C GLY A 81 -7.01 -0.37 23.11
N SER A 82 -7.44 0.88 23.08
CA SER A 82 -8.31 1.42 22.02
C SER A 82 -8.03 2.89 21.80
N GLY A 83 -8.32 3.39 20.60
CA GLY A 83 -8.15 4.81 20.31
C GLY A 83 -8.41 5.18 18.85
N ILE A 84 -8.24 6.48 18.58
CA ILE A 84 -8.27 7.02 17.23
C ILE A 84 -6.96 6.66 16.55
N PHE A 85 -7.07 6.01 15.40
CA PHE A 85 -5.99 5.50 14.59
C PHE A 85 -6.00 6.16 13.22
N ILE A 86 -4.83 6.55 12.75
CA ILE A 86 -4.62 7.18 11.45
C ILE A 86 -3.99 6.13 10.54
N PRO A 87 -4.76 5.52 9.61
CA PRO A 87 -4.26 4.46 8.75
C PRO A 87 -3.47 5.03 7.56
N TYR A 88 -2.35 4.41 7.23
CA TYR A 88 -1.49 4.82 6.12
C TYR A 88 -1.43 3.80 5.00
N TYR A 89 -1.43 2.52 5.34
CA TYR A 89 -1.24 1.44 4.38
C TYR A 89 -1.91 0.16 4.84
N TYR A 90 -2.37 -0.64 3.87
CA TYR A 90 -2.88 -1.99 4.11
C TYR A 90 -2.02 -3.00 3.35
N SER A 91 -1.55 -4.02 4.07
CA SER A 91 -0.77 -5.12 3.52
C SER A 91 -1.63 -6.36 3.40
N ALA A 92 -2.06 -6.68 2.17
CA ALA A 92 -2.88 -7.87 1.91
C ALA A 92 -2.12 -9.18 2.22
N SER A 93 -0.81 -9.24 1.98
CA SER A 93 0.01 -10.42 2.25
C SER A 93 0.19 -10.70 3.75
N ARG A 94 0.22 -9.66 4.58
CA ARG A 94 0.37 -9.75 6.03
C ARG A 94 -0.95 -9.75 6.79
N GLU A 95 -2.07 -9.55 6.08
CA GLU A 95 -3.40 -9.34 6.66
C GLU A 95 -3.35 -8.30 7.80
N SER A 96 -2.71 -7.17 7.52
CA SER A 96 -2.43 -6.13 8.50
C SER A 96 -2.59 -4.74 7.90
N PHE A 97 -2.83 -3.75 8.76
CA PHE A 97 -2.79 -2.35 8.37
C PHE A 97 -1.86 -1.57 9.28
N ILE A 98 -1.26 -0.54 8.71
CA ILE A 98 -0.16 0.21 9.32
C ILE A 98 -0.59 1.66 9.48
N GLY A 99 -0.25 2.22 10.61
CA GLY A 99 -0.58 3.60 10.94
C GLY A 99 -0.09 3.95 12.33
N ARG A 100 -0.73 4.92 12.97
CA ARG A 100 -0.45 5.24 14.37
C ARG A 100 -1.70 5.67 15.10
N PHE A 101 -1.70 5.50 16.42
CA PHE A 101 -2.67 6.20 17.25
C PHE A 101 -2.41 7.71 17.21
N GLU A 102 -3.48 8.51 17.19
CA GLU A 102 -3.41 9.97 17.09
C GLU A 102 -2.53 10.59 18.20
N ASN A 103 -2.59 10.02 19.41
CA ASN A 103 -1.83 10.43 20.58
C ASN A 103 -0.42 9.80 20.70
N SER A 104 0.00 9.00 19.72
CA SER A 104 1.28 8.28 19.75
C SER A 104 2.17 8.67 18.58
N LYS A 105 3.49 8.72 18.82
CA LYS A 105 4.52 8.89 17.79
C LYS A 105 5.07 7.57 17.24
N LYS A 106 4.52 6.44 17.67
CA LYS A 106 4.94 5.13 17.18
C LYS A 106 4.06 4.69 16.02
N ILE A 107 4.69 4.27 14.93
CA ILE A 107 3.99 3.52 13.89
C ILE A 107 3.77 2.10 14.41
N LEU A 108 2.58 1.59 14.16
CA LEU A 108 2.16 0.26 14.56
C LEU A 108 1.61 -0.45 13.33
N GLU A 109 2.01 -1.71 13.19
CA GLU A 109 1.34 -2.68 12.34
C GLU A 109 0.28 -3.39 13.19
N VAL A 110 -0.97 -3.38 12.74
CA VAL A 110 -2.09 -4.02 13.41
C VAL A 110 -2.52 -5.23 12.58
N ASN A 111 -2.39 -6.43 13.15
CA ASN A 111 -2.89 -7.63 12.51
C ASN A 111 -4.43 -7.68 12.61
N LEU A 112 -5.11 -8.03 11.52
CA LEU A 112 -6.58 -8.09 11.51
C LEU A 112 -7.15 -9.07 12.56
N LYS A 113 -6.39 -10.12 12.95
CA LYS A 113 -6.80 -11.09 13.97
C LYS A 113 -6.81 -10.52 15.39
N GLU A 114 -6.07 -9.44 15.63
CA GLU A 114 -6.00 -8.78 16.94
C GLU A 114 -7.10 -7.72 17.12
N LEU A 115 -7.80 -7.39 16.03
CA LEU A 115 -8.81 -6.34 15.98
C LEU A 115 -10.11 -6.81 16.62
N LYS A 116 -10.45 -6.23 17.78
CA LYS A 116 -11.72 -6.48 18.47
C LYS A 116 -12.86 -5.60 17.96
N LEU A 117 -12.54 -4.39 17.50
CA LEU A 117 -13.51 -3.44 16.96
C LEU A 117 -12.85 -2.52 15.94
N LEU A 118 -13.58 -2.22 14.86
CA LEU A 118 -13.23 -1.23 13.86
C LEU A 118 -14.44 -0.35 13.55
N LYS A 119 -14.27 0.97 13.56
CA LYS A 119 -15.27 1.93 13.09
C LYS A 119 -14.60 3.06 12.34
N THR A 120 -15.19 3.49 11.23
CA THR A 120 -14.81 4.76 10.61
C THR A 120 -15.25 5.91 11.50
N ILE A 121 -14.39 6.92 11.63
CA ILE A 121 -14.73 8.21 12.22
C ILE A 121 -14.83 9.19 11.05
N ASP A 122 -15.94 9.93 10.98
CA ASP A 122 -16.15 11.00 9.98
C ASP A 122 -15.30 12.24 10.30
N LYS A 123 -13.98 12.04 10.34
CA LYS A 123 -12.96 13.06 10.55
C LYS A 123 -11.76 12.70 9.69
N ASN A 124 -11.40 13.60 8.80
CA ASN A 124 -10.23 13.42 7.94
C ASN A 124 -8.93 13.81 8.66
N HIS A 125 -7.82 13.30 8.16
CA HIS A 125 -6.47 13.71 8.55
C HIS A 125 -5.71 14.31 7.36
N THR A 126 -4.71 15.13 7.67
CA THR A 126 -3.81 15.74 6.68
C THR A 126 -2.42 15.11 6.69
N GLU A 127 -2.27 13.99 7.40
CA GLU A 127 -1.01 13.27 7.51
C GLU A 127 -0.65 12.50 6.23
N ILE A 128 0.61 12.65 5.80
CA ILE A 128 1.22 11.95 4.67
C ILE A 128 2.52 11.29 5.18
N PRO A 129 2.70 9.97 5.06
CA PRO A 129 3.97 9.32 5.37
C PRO A 129 5.03 9.64 4.30
N ALA A 130 6.25 10.01 4.72
CA ALA A 130 7.41 10.28 3.87
C ALA A 130 8.41 9.11 3.79
N PHE A 131 8.09 7.99 4.44
CA PHE A 131 8.92 6.79 4.48
C PHE A 131 8.25 5.65 3.70
N ASP A 132 9.07 4.71 3.26
CA ASP A 132 8.63 3.52 2.54
C ASP A 132 8.12 2.46 3.54
N ILE A 133 6.81 2.48 3.77
CA ILE A 133 6.09 1.57 4.68
C ILE A 133 6.21 0.10 4.24
N GLU A 134 6.51 -0.17 2.97
CA GLU A 134 6.66 -1.53 2.49
C GLU A 134 8.04 -2.12 2.86
N LYS A 135 9.07 -1.28 2.98
CA LYS A 135 10.45 -1.72 3.26
C LYS A 135 10.85 -1.65 4.72
N SER A 136 10.43 -0.62 5.45
CA SER A 136 10.89 -0.41 6.83
C SER A 136 9.87 0.34 7.68
N PHE A 137 9.74 -0.09 8.94
CA PHE A 137 8.96 0.63 9.93
C PHE A 137 9.85 1.59 10.73
N PRO A 138 9.51 2.89 10.75
CA PRO A 138 10.25 3.83 11.58
C PRO A 138 10.02 3.54 13.07
N SER A 139 11.06 3.74 13.88
CA SER A 139 11.00 3.50 15.33
C SER A 139 10.19 4.58 16.04
N GLU A 140 10.38 5.84 15.63
CA GLU A 140 9.59 6.99 16.11
C GLU A 140 9.45 8.02 14.99
N VAL A 141 8.24 8.53 14.82
CA VAL A 141 7.96 9.55 13.79
C VAL A 141 7.97 10.97 14.34
N LYS A 142 8.48 11.87 13.51
CA LYS A 142 8.41 13.32 13.60
C LYS A 142 7.37 13.82 12.61
N ILE A 143 6.87 15.03 12.88
CA ILE A 143 5.85 15.68 12.05
C ILE A 143 6.37 17.05 11.62
N THR A 144 6.26 17.34 10.33
CA THR A 144 6.58 18.65 9.76
C THR A 144 5.37 19.18 8.99
N ARG A 145 5.11 20.48 9.07
CA ARG A 145 4.07 21.15 8.28
C ARG A 145 4.64 21.50 6.93
N VAL A 146 3.94 21.12 5.89
CA VAL A 146 4.30 21.40 4.50
C VAL A 146 3.13 22.09 3.80
N LYS A 147 3.44 23.08 2.96
CA LYS A 147 2.51 23.57 1.96
C LYS A 147 2.68 22.74 0.69
N PHE A 148 1.61 22.12 0.23
CA PHE A 148 1.60 21.29 -0.97
C PHE A 148 0.52 21.80 -1.92
N GLY A 149 0.92 22.52 -2.97
CA GLY A 149 -0.02 23.30 -3.77
C GLY A 149 -0.72 24.37 -2.94
N SER A 150 -2.06 24.31 -2.88
CA SER A 150 -2.90 25.18 -2.03
C SER A 150 -3.15 24.63 -0.62
N GLU A 151 -2.76 23.38 -0.34
CA GLU A 151 -3.11 22.70 0.91
C GLU A 151 -1.99 22.76 1.95
N HIS A 152 -2.38 22.69 3.23
CA HIS A 152 -1.48 22.50 4.35
C HIS A 152 -1.56 21.07 4.85
N MET A 153 -0.45 20.35 4.78
CA MET A 153 -0.35 18.94 5.13
C MET A 153 0.65 18.72 6.26
N LEU A 154 0.52 17.57 6.92
CA LEU A 154 1.44 17.09 7.94
C LEU A 154 2.26 15.95 7.35
N LEU A 155 3.52 16.21 7.04
CA LEU A 155 4.41 15.17 6.58
C LEU A 155 4.98 14.43 7.79
N VAL A 156 4.83 13.11 7.82
CA VAL A 156 5.26 12.20 8.88
C VAL A 156 6.53 11.51 8.44
N TYR A 157 7.62 11.62 9.21
CA TYR A 157 8.97 11.21 8.79
C TYR A 157 9.82 10.75 9.98
N GLU A 158 10.88 9.97 9.77
CA GLU A 158 11.83 9.61 10.84
C GLU A 158 13.13 10.42 10.73
N THR A 159 13.64 10.52 9.51
CA THR A 159 14.93 11.13 9.16
C THR A 159 14.78 12.29 8.19
N ALA A 160 15.77 13.18 8.13
CA ALA A 160 15.80 14.24 7.12
C ALA A 160 15.87 13.68 5.68
N LEU A 161 16.44 12.47 5.51
CA LEU A 161 16.51 11.79 4.22
C LEU A 161 15.13 11.43 3.68
N ASP A 162 14.20 11.00 4.54
CA ASP A 162 12.81 10.71 4.15
C ASP A 162 12.14 11.95 3.55
N VAL A 163 12.32 13.10 4.21
CA VAL A 163 11.80 14.38 3.73
C VAL A 163 12.44 14.75 2.38
N ILE A 164 13.76 14.59 2.23
CA ILE A 164 14.45 14.88 0.96
C ILE A 164 13.92 13.99 -0.17
N LYS A 165 13.79 12.68 0.05
CA LYS A 165 13.23 11.76 -0.95
C LYS A 165 11.84 12.17 -1.36
N TRP A 166 10.98 12.44 -0.39
CA TRP A 166 9.60 12.88 -0.65
C TRP A 166 9.56 14.20 -1.44
N LEU A 167 10.41 15.18 -1.11
CA LEU A 167 10.51 16.44 -1.86
C LEU A 167 10.94 16.22 -3.32
N LEU A 168 11.88 15.28 -3.57
CA LEU A 168 12.36 14.96 -4.90
C LEU A 168 11.28 14.27 -5.76
N GLU A 169 10.57 13.30 -5.17
CA GLU A 169 9.44 12.61 -5.81
C GLU A 169 8.32 13.58 -6.17
N ASN A 170 8.10 14.60 -5.33
CA ASN A 170 7.00 15.55 -5.47
C ASN A 170 7.43 16.93 -5.99
N LYS A 171 8.62 17.04 -6.61
CA LYS A 171 9.20 18.33 -7.05
C LYS A 171 8.29 19.19 -7.92
N LYS A 172 7.44 18.56 -8.76
CA LYS A 172 6.52 19.27 -9.67
C LYS A 172 5.50 20.13 -8.93
N ALA A 173 5.13 19.75 -7.71
CA ALA A 173 4.15 20.46 -6.90
C ALA A 173 4.76 21.61 -6.06
N ASN A 174 6.08 21.83 -6.17
CA ASN A 174 6.83 22.84 -5.41
C ASN A 174 6.48 22.88 -3.90
N PRO A 175 6.63 21.74 -3.18
CA PRO A 175 6.37 21.69 -1.75
C PRO A 175 7.24 22.67 -0.95
N VAL A 176 6.66 23.31 0.06
CA VAL A 176 7.38 24.23 0.97
C VAL A 176 7.28 23.76 2.41
N ILE A 177 8.41 23.47 3.04
CA ILE A 177 8.47 23.12 4.46
C ILE A 177 8.28 24.40 5.30
N ILE A 178 7.26 24.40 6.17
CA ILE A 178 6.87 25.56 6.99
C ILE A 178 7.47 25.46 8.40
N SER A 179 7.46 24.26 8.99
CA SER A 179 7.92 24.04 10.37
C SER A 179 8.16 22.57 10.65
N PRO A 180 9.12 22.17 11.50
CA PRO A 180 9.81 23.01 12.47
C PRO A 180 11.06 23.72 11.90
N LYS A 181 11.41 24.89 12.46
CA LYS A 181 12.62 25.65 12.08
C LYS A 181 13.90 24.80 12.16
N LYS A 182 13.96 23.84 13.09
CA LYS A 182 15.09 22.92 13.23
C LYS A 182 15.31 22.09 11.96
N LEU A 183 14.25 21.49 11.41
CA LEU A 183 14.33 20.72 10.16
C LEU A 183 14.73 21.62 8.99
N ILE A 184 14.17 22.83 8.89
CA ILE A 184 14.52 23.78 7.82
C ILE A 184 16.01 24.10 7.86
N LYS A 185 16.58 24.39 9.04
CA LYS A 185 18.02 24.63 9.20
C LYS A 185 18.85 23.43 8.78
N GLU A 186 18.43 22.23 9.17
CA GLU A 186 19.10 20.97 8.81
C GLU A 186 19.11 20.74 7.29
N LEU A 187 17.97 20.90 6.62
CA LEU A 187 17.87 20.77 5.16
C LEU A 187 18.71 21.81 4.41
N LEU A 188 18.73 23.06 4.88
CA LEU A 188 19.59 24.11 4.33
C LEU A 188 21.07 23.80 4.49
N ALA A 189 21.48 23.22 5.63
CA ALA A 189 22.86 22.79 5.85
C ALA A 189 23.24 21.68 4.87
N ILE A 190 22.37 20.67 4.68
CA ILE A 190 22.57 19.60 3.69
C ILE A 190 22.71 20.18 2.28
N SER A 191 21.82 21.08 1.88
CA SER A 191 21.86 21.74 0.56
C SER A 191 23.18 22.48 0.32
N LYS A 192 23.65 23.26 1.30
CA LYS A 192 24.94 23.96 1.23
C LYS A 192 26.12 22.99 1.10
N THR A 193 26.10 21.88 1.84
CA THR A 193 27.14 20.84 1.74
C THR A 193 27.18 20.25 0.34
N ILE A 194 26.02 19.89 -0.23
CA ILE A 194 25.92 19.35 -1.58
C ILE A 194 26.46 20.35 -2.61
N GLN A 195 26.06 21.63 -2.53
CA GLN A 195 26.55 22.67 -3.44
C GLN A 195 28.07 22.83 -3.38
N LYS A 196 28.67 22.80 -2.18
CA LYS A 196 30.13 22.87 -2.02
C LYS A 196 30.84 21.68 -2.65
N THR A 197 30.24 20.48 -2.62
CA THR A 197 30.82 19.27 -3.22
C THR A 197 30.99 19.39 -4.74
N PHE A 198 30.13 20.15 -5.42
CA PHE A 198 30.17 20.27 -6.89
C PHE A 198 30.84 21.55 -7.41
N GLY A 199 31.20 22.51 -6.54
CA GLY A 199 32.01 23.69 -6.88
C GLY A 199 31.39 24.68 -7.89
N PRO A 200 31.90 25.92 -7.98
CA PRO A 200 31.43 26.92 -8.94
C PRO A 200 32.11 26.67 -10.29
N ASN A 201 31.63 25.71 -11.07
CA ASN A 201 31.97 25.60 -12.49
C ASN A 201 30.80 24.98 -13.25
N GLY A 202 29.88 25.85 -13.63
CA GLY A 202 28.93 25.73 -14.73
C GLY A 202 28.77 27.11 -15.32
#